data_AF-A0A4Z0NFY8-F1
#
_entry.id   AF-A0A4Z0NFY8-F1
#
_cell.length_a   1.000
_cell.length_b   1.000
_cell.length_c   1.000
_cell.angle_alpha   90.00
_cell.angle_beta   90.00
_cell.angle_gamma   90.00
#
_symmetry.space_group_name_H-M   'P 1'
#
loop_
_entity.id
_entity.type
_entity.pdbx_description
1 polymer ?
#
loop_
_entity_poly.entity_id
_entity_poly.type
_entity_poly.pdbx_seq_one_letter_code
_entity_poly.pdbx_strand_id
1 'polypeptide(L)'
;MSKEYGSCSWGPDKDGVSSPSRIAAPILAIPAWERAYEAVLVGDSLALGARFCPVQDADGGDRARYELAPGTLVAVAPPRSSSPNRAYAVEPDGTVAEVSLVEAEDRIDPAGEGRRSWRRRCVRAGLTDVPTRFTFQRHSYEVGVVYPWGGEDYVAVVTRAGERYVWARAVTYAEAQSLGIA
;
A
#
# COMPACT_ATOMS: atom_id res chain seq x y z
N MET A 1 -29.67 4.79 26.15
CA MET A 1 -29.11 3.43 26.06
C MET A 1 -27.63 3.57 25.73
N SER A 2 -26.81 3.78 26.75
CA SER A 2 -25.36 3.92 26.61
C SER A 2 -24.73 2.55 26.82
N LYS A 3 -23.92 2.09 25.87
CA LYS A 3 -23.04 0.93 26.07
C LYS A 3 -21.78 1.41 26.78
N GLU A 4 -21.63 0.98 28.02
CA GLU A 4 -20.35 0.97 28.73
C GLU A 4 -19.39 0.07 27.96
N TYR A 5 -18.24 0.60 27.55
CA TYR A 5 -17.10 -0.19 27.08
C TYR A 5 -16.14 -0.34 28.26
N GLY A 6 -15.88 -1.60 28.61
CA GLY A 6 -15.14 -2.01 29.80
C GLY A 6 -13.73 -1.45 29.86
N SER A 7 -13.36 -1.03 31.07
CA SER A 7 -12.01 -0.76 31.50
C SER A 7 -11.15 -2.02 31.44
N CYS A 8 -10.09 -2.05 30.63
CA CYS A 8 -9.03 -3.03 30.80
C CYS A 8 -8.16 -2.60 31.98
N SER A 9 -8.54 -3.07 33.17
CA SER A 9 -7.71 -3.03 34.38
C SER A 9 -6.64 -4.10 34.30
N TRP A 10 -5.37 -3.72 34.31
CA TRP A 10 -4.29 -4.59 34.75
C TRP A 10 -3.65 -3.94 35.97
N GLY A 11 -4.04 -4.41 37.16
CA GLY A 11 -3.34 -4.11 38.39
C GLY A 11 -2.05 -4.96 38.48
N PRO A 12 -1.04 -4.51 39.26
CA PRO A 12 0.21 -5.26 39.43
C PRO A 12 0.00 -6.42 40.40
N ASP A 13 0.48 -7.61 40.04
CA ASP A 13 0.51 -8.76 40.95
C ASP A 13 1.74 -8.67 41.88
N LYS A 14 1.51 -8.91 43.17
CA LYS A 14 2.49 -8.71 44.25
C LYS A 14 3.45 -9.87 44.46
N ASP A 15 3.26 -10.99 43.76
CA ASP A 15 3.99 -12.22 44.03
C ASP A 15 4.80 -12.62 42.79
N GLY A 16 6.11 -12.44 42.89
CA GLY A 16 7.06 -12.71 41.82
C GLY A 16 6.97 -14.13 41.27
N VAL A 17 6.88 -14.21 39.94
CA VAL A 17 7.03 -15.38 39.05
C VAL A 17 5.73 -16.19 38.88
N SER A 18 5.06 -16.13 37.73
CA SER A 18 5.61 -16.57 36.44
C SER A 18 5.41 -15.56 35.30
N SER A 19 6.52 -14.98 34.86
CA SER A 19 6.61 -14.32 33.56
C SER A 19 6.38 -15.33 32.45
N PRO A 20 5.38 -15.16 31.57
CA PRO A 20 5.39 -15.88 30.31
C PRO A 20 6.60 -15.38 29.51
N SER A 21 7.60 -16.26 29.36
CA SER A 21 8.57 -16.31 28.26
C SER A 21 8.79 -14.99 27.49
N ARG A 22 9.87 -14.29 27.83
CA ARG A 22 10.50 -13.22 27.05
C ARG A 22 10.94 -13.75 25.67
N ILE A 23 10.03 -13.82 24.72
CA ILE A 23 10.33 -13.27 23.39
C ILE A 23 9.76 -11.87 23.51
N ALA A 24 10.62 -10.88 23.71
CA ALA A 24 10.15 -9.49 23.77
C ALA A 24 9.35 -9.23 22.50
N ALA A 25 8.08 -8.82 22.65
CA ALA A 25 7.24 -8.53 21.50
C ALA A 25 7.98 -7.56 20.58
N PRO A 26 7.99 -7.78 19.25
CA PRO A 26 8.63 -6.89 18.30
C PRO A 26 8.20 -5.44 18.53
N ILE A 27 9.19 -4.55 18.73
CA ILE A 27 8.95 -3.13 19.00
C ILE A 27 9.23 -2.31 17.75
N LEU A 28 8.20 -1.64 17.24
CA LEU A 28 8.36 -0.55 16.29
C LEU A 28 8.49 0.77 17.05
N ALA A 29 9.58 1.51 16.82
CA ALA A 29 9.79 2.84 17.38
C ALA A 29 9.83 3.90 16.26
N ILE A 30 8.82 4.77 16.19
CA ILE A 30 8.71 5.86 15.21
C ILE A 30 8.66 7.21 15.92
N PRO A 31 8.93 8.35 15.25
CA PRO A 31 8.77 9.67 15.85
C PRO A 31 7.39 9.84 16.50
N ALA A 32 7.33 10.47 17.68
CA ALA A 32 6.10 10.57 18.48
C ALA A 32 4.96 11.33 17.78
N TRP A 33 5.29 12.19 16.81
CA TRP A 33 4.31 12.91 16.02
C TRP A 33 3.70 12.07 14.90
N GLU A 34 4.29 10.93 14.53
CA GLU A 34 3.74 9.99 13.56
C GLU A 34 2.87 8.92 14.22
N ARG A 35 2.08 8.23 13.38
CA ARG A 35 1.13 7.22 13.85
C ARG A 35 1.28 5.95 13.04
N ALA A 36 1.30 4.83 13.75
CA ALA A 36 1.28 3.50 13.20
C ALA A 36 -0.16 2.99 13.04
N TYR A 37 -0.46 2.40 11.89
CA TYR A 37 -1.73 1.80 11.54
C TYR A 37 -1.49 0.42 10.95
N GLU A 38 -2.49 -0.45 11.03
CA GLU A 38 -2.53 -1.66 10.23
C GLU A 38 -2.46 -1.29 8.75
N ALA A 39 -1.56 -1.93 8.01
CA ALA A 39 -1.47 -1.77 6.58
C ALA A 39 -2.62 -2.53 5.91
N VAL A 40 -3.46 -1.83 5.15
CA VAL A 40 -4.59 -2.43 4.41
C VAL A 40 -4.56 -1.99 2.95
N LEU A 41 -5.33 -2.66 2.10
CA LEU A 41 -5.54 -2.26 0.72
C LEU A 41 -6.89 -1.58 0.54
N VAL A 42 -6.91 -0.45 -0.16
CA VAL A 42 -8.14 0.17 -0.68
C VAL A 42 -8.02 0.23 -2.19
N GLY A 43 -8.73 -0.67 -2.88
CA GLY A 43 -8.49 -0.93 -4.29
C GLY A 43 -7.12 -1.57 -4.50
N ASP A 44 -6.30 -0.97 -5.36
CA ASP A 44 -4.97 -1.45 -5.75
C ASP A 44 -3.83 -0.63 -5.11
N SER A 45 -4.04 -0.07 -3.91
CA SER A 45 -3.04 0.78 -3.25
C SER A 45 -3.10 0.66 -1.72
N LEU A 46 -1.93 0.83 -1.10
CA LEU A 46 -1.78 0.81 0.35
C LEU A 46 -2.56 1.97 1.01
N ALA A 47 -3.24 1.65 2.11
CA ALA A 47 -4.02 2.58 2.90
C ALA A 47 -3.82 2.34 4.40
N LEU A 48 -4.28 3.31 5.19
CA LEU A 48 -4.24 3.26 6.66
C LEU A 48 -5.48 2.54 7.19
N GLY A 49 -5.28 1.44 7.91
CA GLY A 49 -6.33 0.66 8.58
C GLY A 49 -6.56 1.10 10.02
N ALA A 50 -6.77 0.13 10.91
CA ALA A 50 -6.94 0.39 12.33
C ALA A 50 -5.66 0.96 12.96
N ARG A 51 -5.81 1.93 13.86
CA ARG A 51 -4.67 2.55 14.55
C ARG A 51 -4.13 1.64 15.64
N PHE A 52 -2.80 1.48 15.70
CA PHE A 52 -2.15 0.83 16.83
C PHE A 52 -2.03 1.78 18.03
N CYS A 53 -2.15 1.24 19.24
CA CYS A 53 -1.92 1.99 20.48
C CYS A 53 -0.43 1.89 20.87
N PRO A 54 0.22 3.02 21.22
CA PRO A 54 1.58 2.97 21.72
C PRO A 54 1.62 2.34 23.13
N VAL A 55 2.69 1.61 23.41
CA VAL A 55 2.93 0.98 24.72
C VAL A 55 3.72 1.95 25.58
N GLN A 56 3.02 2.66 26.47
CA GLN A 56 3.48 3.74 27.37
C GLN A 56 4.33 4.83 26.70
N ASP A 57 3.92 6.08 26.90
CA ASP A 57 4.76 7.24 26.58
C ASP A 57 6.06 7.11 27.38
N ALA A 58 7.18 6.84 26.70
CA ALA A 58 8.47 6.95 27.35
C ALA A 58 8.56 8.39 27.85
N ASP A 59 8.63 8.58 29.16
CA ASP A 59 8.82 9.87 29.82
C ASP A 59 9.82 10.73 29.01
N GLY A 60 9.30 11.74 28.30
CA GLY A 60 10.09 12.70 27.52
C GLY A 60 10.78 12.19 26.24
N GLY A 61 10.37 11.05 25.67
CA GLY A 61 10.98 10.51 24.44
C GLY A 61 10.38 11.07 23.14
N ASP A 62 11.22 11.50 22.20
CA ASP A 62 10.82 11.92 20.84
C ASP A 62 10.22 10.80 19.95
N ARG A 63 9.97 9.61 20.52
CA ARG A 63 9.52 8.41 19.80
C ARG A 63 8.38 7.69 20.52
N ALA A 64 7.37 7.32 19.76
CA ALA A 64 6.31 6.40 20.18
C ALA A 64 6.74 4.95 19.90
N ARG A 65 6.45 4.03 20.83
CA ARG A 65 6.77 2.60 20.72
C ARG A 65 5.50 1.78 20.61
N TYR A 66 5.50 0.81 19.71
CA TYR A 66 4.36 -0.06 19.44
C TYR A 66 4.82 -1.51 19.55
N GLU A 67 4.13 -2.30 20.37
CA GLU A 67 4.28 -3.76 20.39
C GLU A 67 3.43 -4.36 19.27
N LEU A 68 4.07 -5.17 18.43
CA LEU A 68 3.45 -5.74 17.23
C LEU A 68 3.67 -7.26 17.21
N ALA A 69 2.69 -8.00 16.69
CA ALA A 69 2.85 -9.44 16.52
C ALA A 69 3.69 -9.77 15.26
N PRO A 70 4.46 -10.86 15.24
CA PRO A 70 5.06 -11.40 14.01
C PRO A 70 4.03 -11.56 12.89
N GLY A 71 4.41 -11.21 11.67
CA GLY A 71 3.53 -11.18 10.49
C GLY A 71 2.71 -9.90 10.33
N THR A 72 2.77 -8.96 11.29
CA THR A 72 2.06 -7.68 11.16
C THR A 72 2.70 -6.81 10.09
N LEU A 73 1.87 -6.24 9.21
CA LEU A 73 2.25 -5.15 8.31
C LEU A 73 1.72 -3.83 8.86
N VAL A 74 2.61 -2.87 9.01
CA VAL A 74 2.31 -1.55 9.57
C VAL A 74 2.49 -0.49 8.52
N ALA A 75 1.48 0.34 8.33
CA ALA A 75 1.55 1.55 7.55
C ALA A 75 1.71 2.75 8.49
N VAL A 76 2.65 3.63 8.19
CA VAL A 76 2.92 4.84 8.98
C VAL A 76 2.55 6.06 8.15
N ALA A 77 1.94 7.03 8.81
CA ALA A 77 1.61 8.32 8.22
C ALA A 77 1.90 9.49 9.17
N PRO A 78 2.28 10.66 8.62
CA PRO A 78 2.26 11.93 9.34
C PRO A 78 0.86 12.24 9.90
N PRO A 79 0.75 13.03 10.98
CA PRO A 79 -0.50 13.25 11.71
C PRO A 79 -1.57 14.00 10.90
N ARG A 80 -1.20 14.62 9.78
CA ARG A 80 -2.10 15.33 8.85
C ARG A 80 -2.20 14.67 7.48
N SER A 81 -1.71 13.44 7.32
CA SER A 81 -1.80 12.68 6.08
C SER A 81 -2.76 11.51 6.24
N SER A 82 -3.63 11.32 5.26
CA SER A 82 -4.42 10.09 5.10
C SER A 82 -3.69 9.03 4.28
N SER A 83 -2.55 9.37 3.68
CA SER A 83 -1.74 8.47 2.87
C SER A 83 -0.52 7.99 3.63
N PRO A 84 -0.21 6.69 3.58
CA PRO A 84 1.03 6.17 4.17
C PRO A 84 2.25 6.73 3.45
N ASN A 85 3.31 7.02 4.21
CA ASN A 85 4.61 7.42 3.67
C ASN A 85 5.71 6.37 3.91
N ARG A 86 5.50 5.46 4.86
CA ARG A 86 6.38 4.33 5.17
C ARG A 86 5.58 3.09 5.51
N ALA A 87 6.19 1.93 5.31
CA ALA A 87 5.64 0.65 5.74
C ALA A 87 6.71 -0.17 6.47
N TYR A 88 6.28 -0.96 7.45
CA TYR A 88 7.13 -1.87 8.20
C TYR A 88 6.51 -3.26 8.20
N ALA A 89 7.35 -4.28 8.09
CA ALA A 89 6.96 -5.66 8.27
C ALA A 89 7.60 -6.20 9.55
N VAL A 90 6.80 -6.91 10.34
CA VAL A 90 7.30 -7.72 11.43
C VAL A 90 7.54 -9.12 10.89
N GLU A 91 8.80 -9.51 10.78
CA GLU A 91 9.20 -10.81 10.27
C GLU A 91 8.86 -11.94 11.27
N PRO A 92 8.79 -13.21 10.83
CA PRO A 92 8.46 -14.34 11.69
C PRO A 92 9.43 -14.54 12.87
N ASP A 93 10.68 -14.08 12.72
CA ASP A 93 11.71 -14.11 13.77
C ASP A 93 11.57 -12.97 14.79
N GLY A 94 10.57 -12.09 14.60
CA GLY A 94 10.29 -10.95 15.45
C GLY A 94 11.11 -9.70 15.13
N THR A 95 11.89 -9.70 14.05
CA THR A 95 12.55 -8.48 13.58
C THR A 95 11.54 -7.54 12.91
N VAL A 96 11.77 -6.23 13.04
CA VAL A 96 10.95 -5.20 12.38
C VAL A 96 11.80 -4.51 11.33
N ALA A 97 11.41 -4.60 10.07
CA ALA A 97 12.12 -4.01 8.95
C ALA A 97 11.23 -3.00 8.21
N GLU A 98 11.84 -1.90 7.77
CA GLU A 98 11.17 -1.01 6.82
C GLU A 98 11.11 -1.70 5.46
N VAL A 99 9.93 -1.74 4.86
CA VAL A 99 9.69 -2.31 3.53
C VAL A 99 9.15 -1.23 2.61
N SER A 100 9.30 -1.43 1.30
CA SER A 100 8.67 -0.51 0.35
C SER A 100 7.15 -0.59 0.45
N LEU A 101 6.44 0.49 0.10
CA LEU A 101 4.97 0.45 0.05
C LEU A 101 4.47 -0.62 -0.93
N VAL A 102 5.18 -0.81 -2.04
CA VAL A 102 4.88 -1.84 -3.05
C VAL A 102 5.00 -3.25 -2.45
N GLU A 103 6.10 -3.51 -1.76
CA GLU A 103 6.30 -4.81 -1.09
C GLU A 103 5.22 -5.06 -0.03
N ALA A 104 4.81 -4.03 0.73
CA ALA A 104 3.71 -4.16 1.67
C ALA A 104 2.38 -4.49 0.97
N GLU A 105 2.07 -3.86 -0.17
CA GLU A 105 0.90 -4.20 -0.98
C GLU A 105 0.93 -5.66 -1.45
N ASP A 106 2.10 -6.13 -1.89
CA ASP A 106 2.29 -7.48 -2.43
C ASP A 106 2.24 -8.55 -1.34
N ARG A 107 2.67 -8.24 -0.11
CA ARG A 107 2.48 -9.12 1.04
C ARG A 107 1.01 -9.20 1.50
N ILE A 108 0.21 -8.13 1.37
CA ILE A 108 -1.22 -8.13 1.74
C ILE A 108 -2.05 -8.93 0.73
N ASP A 109 -1.82 -8.74 -0.57
CA ASP A 109 -2.55 -9.42 -1.64
C ASP A 109 -1.58 -9.95 -2.70
N PRO A 110 -0.92 -11.10 -2.48
CA PRO A 110 0.04 -11.67 -3.43
C PRO A 110 -0.59 -11.94 -4.80
N ALA A 111 -1.87 -12.35 -4.84
CA ALA A 111 -2.58 -12.63 -6.08
C ALA A 111 -2.84 -11.37 -6.93
N GLY A 112 -2.76 -10.18 -6.34
CA GLY A 112 -2.92 -8.89 -7.02
C GLY A 112 -1.64 -8.24 -7.52
N GLU A 113 -0.46 -8.85 -7.30
CA GLU A 113 0.84 -8.28 -7.69
C GLU A 113 0.87 -7.93 -9.17
N GLY A 114 0.47 -8.86 -10.04
CA GLY A 114 0.44 -8.66 -11.48
C GLY A 114 -0.45 -7.49 -11.90
N ARG A 115 -1.65 -7.38 -11.30
CA ARG A 115 -2.59 -6.28 -11.56
C ARG A 115 -2.01 -4.93 -11.15
N ARG A 116 -1.40 -4.84 -9.97
CA ARG A 116 -0.79 -3.59 -9.46
C ARG A 116 0.44 -3.19 -10.28
N SER A 117 1.29 -4.16 -10.61
CA SER A 117 2.46 -3.95 -11.49
C SER A 117 2.03 -3.44 -12.87
N TRP A 118 0.99 -4.02 -13.45
CA TRP A 118 0.43 -3.55 -14.71
C TRP A 118 -0.14 -2.13 -14.62
N ARG A 119 -0.89 -1.84 -13.55
CA ARG A 119 -1.42 -0.49 -13.29
C ARG A 119 -0.29 0.54 -13.18
N ARG A 120 0.78 0.25 -12.43
CA ARG A 120 1.96 1.14 -12.31
C ARG A 120 2.60 1.43 -13.66
N ARG A 121 2.69 0.41 -14.52
CA ARG A 121 3.19 0.54 -15.90
C ARG A 121 2.32 1.51 -16.72
N CYS A 122 1.00 1.32 -16.71
CA CYS A 122 0.06 2.19 -17.42
C CYS A 122 0.10 3.64 -16.91
N VAL A 123 0.19 3.84 -15.59
CA VAL A 123 0.30 5.18 -14.99
C VAL A 123 1.59 5.87 -15.40
N ARG A 124 2.72 5.15 -15.48
CA ARG A 124 4.01 5.71 -15.96
C ARG A 124 3.93 6.14 -17.43
N ALA A 125 3.14 5.44 -18.24
CA ALA A 125 2.82 5.85 -19.60
C ALA A 125 1.82 7.02 -19.69
N GLY A 126 1.33 7.53 -18.56
CA GLY A 126 0.35 8.62 -18.50
C GLY A 126 -1.06 8.19 -18.92
N LEU A 127 -1.39 6.90 -18.78
CA LEU A 127 -2.65 6.33 -19.21
C LEU A 127 -3.51 5.86 -18.02
N THR A 128 -4.82 6.01 -18.20
CA THR A 128 -5.86 5.45 -17.33
C THR A 128 -6.81 4.58 -18.16
N ASP A 129 -7.68 3.81 -17.51
CA ASP A 129 -8.77 3.07 -18.18
C ASP A 129 -9.76 3.99 -18.92
N VAL A 130 -9.88 5.24 -18.48
CA VAL A 130 -10.65 6.29 -19.17
C VAL A 130 -9.89 6.78 -20.41
N PRO A 131 -10.52 6.77 -21.60
CA PRO A 131 -9.93 7.34 -22.81
C PRO A 131 -9.59 8.82 -22.67
N THR A 132 -8.33 9.16 -22.93
CA THR A 132 -7.81 10.52 -22.88
C THR A 132 -7.31 10.94 -24.26
N ARG A 133 -7.53 12.21 -24.61
CA ARG A 133 -7.13 12.77 -25.91
C ARG A 133 -5.67 13.21 -25.88
N PHE A 134 -4.90 12.76 -26.87
CA PHE A 134 -3.51 13.16 -27.10
C PHE A 134 -3.39 13.79 -28.49
N THR A 135 -2.59 14.85 -28.58
CA THR A 135 -2.24 15.48 -29.86
C THR A 135 -1.08 14.74 -30.50
N PHE A 136 -1.17 14.44 -31.78
CA PHE A 136 -0.13 13.74 -32.53
C PHE A 136 0.05 14.37 -33.90
N GLN A 137 1.30 14.44 -34.40
CA GLN A 137 1.60 15.18 -35.63
C GLN A 137 1.52 14.34 -36.91
N ARG A 138 1.60 13.01 -36.82
CA ARG A 138 1.22 12.04 -37.87
C ARG A 138 1.61 10.65 -37.42
N HIS A 139 0.65 9.75 -37.28
CA HIS A 139 0.77 8.29 -37.40
C HIS A 139 -0.64 7.72 -37.64
N SER A 140 -0.75 6.71 -38.51
CA SER A 140 -2.00 5.98 -38.78
C SER A 140 -2.26 5.01 -37.63
N TYR A 141 -2.79 5.55 -36.52
CA TYR A 141 -3.28 4.72 -35.43
C TYR A 141 -4.60 4.07 -35.85
N GLU A 142 -4.68 2.76 -35.68
CA GLU A 142 -5.87 1.98 -35.90
C GLU A 142 -6.66 1.86 -34.60
N VAL A 143 -7.98 2.01 -34.70
CA VAL A 143 -8.87 1.89 -33.55
C VAL A 143 -8.94 0.42 -33.13
N GLY A 144 -8.84 0.17 -31.83
CA GLY A 144 -8.84 -1.17 -31.24
C GLY A 144 -7.47 -1.83 -31.19
N VAL A 145 -6.44 -1.23 -31.80
CA VAL A 145 -5.08 -1.77 -31.79
C VAL A 145 -4.31 -1.32 -30.55
N VAL A 146 -3.49 -2.23 -30.04
CA VAL A 146 -2.62 -2.02 -28.88
C VAL A 146 -1.24 -1.53 -29.32
N TYR A 147 -0.78 -0.42 -28.75
CA TYR A 147 0.48 0.23 -29.12
C TYR A 147 1.41 0.42 -27.92
N PRO A 148 2.73 0.53 -28.15
CA PRO A 148 3.64 1.14 -27.19
C PRO A 148 3.27 2.62 -26.98
N TRP A 149 3.45 3.11 -25.75
CA TRP A 149 3.08 4.47 -25.37
C TRP A 149 3.89 4.97 -24.19
N GLY A 150 4.34 6.22 -24.23
CA GLY A 150 5.04 6.84 -23.09
C GLY A 150 6.30 6.09 -22.62
N GLY A 151 6.98 5.36 -23.52
CA GLY A 151 8.14 4.54 -23.20
C GLY A 151 7.81 3.12 -22.70
N GLU A 152 6.54 2.73 -22.68
CA GLU A 152 6.07 1.40 -22.28
C GLU A 152 5.51 0.61 -23.47
N ASP A 153 5.82 -0.68 -23.54
CA ASP A 153 5.32 -1.55 -24.62
C ASP A 153 3.88 -2.02 -24.38
N TYR A 154 3.07 -1.99 -25.43
CA TYR A 154 1.73 -2.57 -25.49
C TYR A 154 0.76 -2.15 -24.36
N VAL A 155 0.84 -0.90 -23.90
CA VAL A 155 -0.02 -0.40 -22.81
C VAL A 155 -1.20 0.44 -23.29
N ALA A 156 -1.23 0.88 -24.54
CA ALA A 156 -2.26 1.80 -25.04
C ALA A 156 -3.22 1.14 -26.04
N VAL A 157 -4.52 1.20 -25.78
CA VAL A 157 -5.56 0.93 -26.79
C VAL A 157 -6.03 2.24 -27.37
N VAL A 158 -5.93 2.40 -28.69
CA VAL A 158 -6.52 3.56 -29.37
C VAL A 158 -8.03 3.32 -29.55
N THR A 159 -8.83 4.20 -28.98
CA THR A 159 -10.32 4.10 -29.02
C THR A 159 -10.93 5.00 -30.09
N ARG A 160 -10.20 6.04 -30.51
CA ARG A 160 -10.58 6.91 -31.62
C ARG A 160 -9.33 7.55 -32.21
N ALA A 161 -9.26 7.62 -33.53
CA ALA A 161 -8.21 8.32 -34.24
C ALA A 161 -8.79 9.43 -35.13
N GLY A 162 -8.06 10.53 -35.25
CA GLY A 162 -8.28 11.60 -36.20
C GLY A 162 -6.95 12.07 -36.77
N GLU A 163 -6.98 13.01 -37.72
CA GLU A 163 -5.78 13.42 -38.47
C GLU A 163 -4.64 13.95 -37.58
N ARG A 164 -4.97 14.59 -36.44
CA ARG A 164 -4.00 15.23 -35.52
C ARG A 164 -4.18 14.83 -34.05
N TYR A 165 -5.02 13.85 -33.78
CA TYR A 165 -5.30 13.44 -32.41
C TYR A 165 -5.66 11.97 -32.35
N VAL A 166 -5.38 11.37 -31.19
CA VAL A 166 -5.89 10.06 -30.83
C VAL A 166 -6.49 10.11 -29.44
N TRP A 167 -7.48 9.26 -29.21
CA TRP A 167 -7.98 8.95 -27.89
C TRP A 167 -7.43 7.60 -27.52
N ALA A 168 -6.64 7.54 -26.45
CA ALA A 168 -6.05 6.31 -25.97
C ALA A 168 -6.45 6.08 -24.51
N ARG A 169 -6.62 4.81 -24.16
CA ARG A 169 -6.74 4.36 -22.76
C ARG A 169 -5.67 3.31 -22.47
N ALA A 170 -5.41 3.06 -21.21
CA ALA A 170 -4.69 1.90 -20.75
C ALA A 170 -5.40 0.61 -21.19
N VAL A 171 -4.63 -0.37 -21.63
CA VAL A 171 -5.07 -1.77 -21.71
C VAL A 171 -5.35 -2.23 -20.29
N THR A 172 -6.52 -2.83 -20.05
CA THR A 172 -6.85 -3.38 -18.73
C THR A 172 -6.00 -4.61 -18.44
N TYR A 173 -5.80 -4.95 -17.16
CA TYR A 173 -5.00 -6.13 -16.81
C TYR A 173 -5.59 -7.43 -17.40
N ALA A 174 -6.92 -7.58 -17.43
CA ALA A 174 -7.57 -8.74 -18.02
C ALA A 174 -7.35 -8.82 -19.54
N GLU A 175 -7.41 -7.69 -20.26
CA GLU A 175 -7.08 -7.64 -21.69
C GLU A 175 -5.59 -8.00 -21.91
N ALA A 176 -4.70 -7.46 -21.08
CA ALA A 176 -3.27 -7.72 -21.16
C ALA A 176 -2.94 -9.21 -20.95
N GLN A 177 -3.60 -9.87 -19.99
CA GLN A 177 -3.50 -11.32 -19.80
C GLN A 177 -4.02 -12.09 -21.03
N SER A 178 -5.17 -11.70 -21.57
CA SER A 178 -5.74 -12.38 -22.75
C SER A 178 -4.86 -12.28 -24.00
N LEU A 179 -4.04 -11.23 -24.07
CA LEU A 179 -3.08 -10.98 -25.15
C LEU A 179 -1.68 -11.56 -24.86
N GLY A 180 -1.45 -12.13 -23.68
CA GLY A 180 -0.15 -12.69 -23.27
C GLY A 180 0.96 -11.63 -23.09
N ILE A 181 0.60 -10.38 -22.81
CA ILE A 181 1.53 -9.26 -22.60
C ILE A 181 1.70 -8.87 -21.12
N ALA A 182 0.95 -9.52 -20.22
CA ALA A 182 1.00 -9.37 -18.77
C ALA A 182 0.83 -10.71 -18.06
#